data_AF-K1SYP3-F1
#
_entry.id   AF-K1SYP3-F1
#
_cell.length_a   1.000
_cell.length_b   1.000
_cell.length_c   1.000
_cell.angle_alpha   90.00
_cell.angle_beta   90.00
_cell.angle_gamma   90.00
#
_symmetry.space_group_name_H-M   'P 1'
#
loop_
_entity.id
_entity.type
_entity.pdbx_description
1 polymer ?
#
loop_
_entity_poly.entity_id
_entity_poly.type
_entity_poly.pdbx_seq_one_letter_code
_entity_poly.pdbx_strand_id
1 'polypeptide(L)'
;MKIVVGEGSCGIAAGAAKVYDKLASALDKSNELTITGCIGMCFLEPIVDIYDNGTLTRLVKVSENDCERIAKAVNSDDLSTVEDLKISEDDELLLKSRLELL
;
A
#
# COMPACT_ATOMS: atom_id res chain seq x y z
N MET A 1 4.59 4.81 11.82
CA MET A 1 3.94 3.68 11.11
C MET A 1 4.96 2.93 10.27
N LYS A 2 4.62 1.72 9.83
CA LYS A 2 5.40 0.97 8.82
C LYS A 2 4.62 0.90 7.51
N ILE A 3 5.26 1.28 6.41
CA ILE A 3 4.69 1.37 5.07
C ILE A 3 5.44 0.36 4.21
N VAL A 4 4.70 -0.50 3.51
CA VAL A 4 5.26 -1.56 2.68
C VAL A 4 4.69 -1.45 1.27
N VAL A 5 5.55 -1.28 0.28
CA VAL A 5 5.17 -1.21 -1.13
C VAL A 5 5.33 -2.58 -1.78
N GLY A 6 4.28 -3.07 -2.44
CA GLY A 6 4.33 -4.30 -3.24
C GLY A 6 5.10 -4.06 -4.54
N GLU A 7 6.35 -4.52 -4.61
CA GLU A 7 7.23 -4.36 -5.78
C GLU A 7 7.63 -5.73 -6.36
N GLY A 8 6.68 -6.67 -6.38
CA GLY A 8 6.78 -7.88 -7.19
C GLY A 8 6.70 -7.58 -8.70
N SER A 9 6.77 -8.60 -9.56
CA SER A 9 6.76 -8.41 -11.02
C SER A 9 5.56 -7.58 -11.53
N CYS A 10 4.35 -7.82 -11.02
CA CYS A 10 3.15 -7.04 -11.36
C CYS A 10 3.25 -5.60 -10.81
N GLY A 11 3.73 -5.43 -9.57
CA GLY A 11 3.95 -4.13 -8.95
C GLY A 11 4.94 -3.27 -9.73
N ILE A 12 6.09 -3.83 -10.12
CA ILE A 12 7.08 -3.15 -10.98
C ILE A 12 6.44 -2.69 -12.29
N ALA A 13 5.70 -3.60 -12.97
CA ALA A 13 5.02 -3.27 -14.22
C ALA A 13 3.94 -2.19 -14.04
N ALA A 14 3.28 -2.16 -12.89
CA ALA A 14 2.26 -1.17 -12.53
C ALA A 14 2.85 0.17 -12.02
N GLY A 15 4.17 0.26 -11.84
CA GLY A 15 4.85 1.49 -11.43
C GLY A 15 5.15 1.62 -9.93
N ALA A 16 5.15 0.52 -9.17
CA ALA A 16 5.41 0.51 -7.73
C ALA A 16 6.74 1.16 -7.33
N ALA A 17 7.81 1.02 -8.13
CA ALA A 17 9.10 1.66 -7.87
C ALA A 17 8.98 3.20 -7.76
N LYS A 18 8.16 3.81 -8.63
CA LYS A 18 7.93 5.27 -8.58
C LYS A 18 7.09 5.68 -7.39
N VAL A 19 6.13 4.84 -6.99
CA VAL A 19 5.33 5.03 -5.78
C VAL A 19 6.26 5.00 -4.56
N TYR A 20 7.16 4.01 -4.49
CA TYR A 20 8.17 3.91 -3.43
C TYR A 20 9.04 5.17 -3.35
N ASP A 21 9.64 5.60 -4.46
CA ASP A 21 10.54 6.77 -4.49
C ASP A 21 9.85 8.06 -4.02
N LYS A 22 8.58 8.25 -4.42
CA LYS A 22 7.78 9.40 -4.00
C LYS A 22 7.42 9.35 -2.52
N LEU A 23 7.01 8.19 -2.01
CA LEU A 23 6.76 8.01 -0.58
C LEU A 23 8.04 8.21 0.23
N ALA A 24 9.17 7.70 -0.23
CA ALA A 24 10.48 7.87 0.43
C ALA A 24 10.87 9.34 0.58
N SER A 25 10.46 10.18 -0.37
CA SER A 25 10.75 11.61 -0.36
C SER A 25 9.79 12.43 0.52
N ALA A 26 8.58 11.92 0.77
CA ALA A 26 7.49 12.66 1.43
C ALA A 26 7.20 12.20 2.87
N LEU A 27 7.56 10.97 3.22
CA LEU A 27 7.37 10.43 4.57
C LEU A 27 8.38 11.01 5.57
N ASP A 28 7.91 11.26 6.79
CA ASP A 28 8.78 11.66 7.89
C ASP A 28 9.71 10.50 8.29
N LYS A 29 10.91 10.84 8.78
CA LYS A 29 11.94 9.86 9.19
C LYS A 29 11.53 8.94 10.35
N SER A 30 10.46 9.27 11.06
CA SER A 30 9.87 8.44 12.11
C SER A 30 9.09 7.24 11.53
N ASN A 31 8.78 7.26 10.24
CA ASN A 31 8.10 6.18 9.54
C ASN A 31 9.11 5.24 8.87
N GLU A 32 8.81 3.94 8.88
CA GLU A 32 9.59 2.94 8.16
C GLU A 32 8.96 2.71 6.80
N LEU A 33 9.73 2.84 5.72
CA LEU A 33 9.30 2.49 4.36
C LEU A 33 10.13 1.33 3.81
N THR A 34 9.48 0.27 3.37
CA THR A 34 10.13 -0.93 2.82
C THR A 34 9.36 -1.50 1.63
N ILE A 35 9.94 -2.50 0.98
CA ILE A 35 9.41 -3.19 -0.19
C ILE A 35 9.08 -4.63 0.19
N THR A 36 8.04 -5.19 -0.43
CA THR A 36 7.72 -6.62 -0.37
C THR A 36 7.43 -7.20 -1.76
N GLY A 37 7.34 -8.52 -1.83
CA GLY A 37 6.98 -9.26 -3.05
C GLY A 37 5.47 -9.29 -3.32
N CYS A 38 5.08 -10.14 -4.27
CA CYS A 38 3.68 -10.29 -4.68
C CYS A 38 2.83 -11.01 -3.63
N ILE A 39 1.58 -10.57 -3.45
CA ILE A 39 0.56 -11.22 -2.59
C ILE A 39 -0.56 -11.93 -3.40
N GLY A 40 -0.40 -12.03 -4.73
CA GLY A 40 -1.39 -12.68 -5.60
C GLY A 40 -2.56 -11.78 -6.04
N MET A 41 -2.44 -10.46 -5.86
CA MET A 41 -3.46 -9.47 -6.22
C MET A 41 -2.98 -8.53 -7.34
N CYS A 42 -2.46 -9.10 -8.44
CA CYS A 42 -1.84 -8.32 -9.53
C CYS A 42 -2.72 -7.22 -10.13
N PHE A 43 -4.05 -7.37 -10.12
CA PHE A 43 -4.99 -6.39 -10.68
C PHE A 43 -5.25 -5.18 -9.75
N LEU A 44 -4.72 -5.22 -8.54
CA LEU A 44 -4.81 -4.16 -7.52
C LEU A 44 -3.49 -3.42 -7.32
N GLU A 45 -2.45 -3.76 -8.07
CA GLU A 45 -1.16 -3.09 -8.00
C GLU A 45 -1.24 -1.67 -8.60
N PRO A 46 -0.39 -0.73 -8.14
CA PRO A 46 0.53 -0.84 -7.00
C PRO A 46 -0.19 -0.92 -5.64
N ILE A 47 0.27 -1.83 -4.79
CA ILE A 47 -0.24 -2.01 -3.42
C ILE A 47 0.66 -1.30 -2.42
N VAL A 48 0.05 -0.56 -1.49
CA VAL A 48 0.73 0.06 -0.34
C VAL A 48 0.04 -0.37 0.94
N ASP A 49 0.75 -1.16 1.75
CA ASP A 49 0.28 -1.61 3.06
C ASP A 49 0.80 -0.66 4.15
N ILE A 50 -0.11 -0.16 4.97
CA ILE A 50 0.20 0.68 6.13
C ILE A 50 -0.11 -0.13 7.39
N TYR A 51 0.92 -0.38 8.17
CA TYR A 51 0.84 -1.02 9.48
C TYR A 51 0.94 0.03 10.57
N ASP A 52 -0.13 0.14 11.36
CA ASP A 52 -0.15 0.94 12.58
C ASP A 52 -0.63 0.10 13.76
N ASN A 53 0.23 -0.06 14.78
CA ASN A 53 -0.07 -0.79 16.01
C ASN A 53 -0.71 -2.19 15.80
N GLY A 54 -0.28 -2.90 14.76
CA GLY A 54 -0.80 -4.23 14.40
C GLY A 54 -2.05 -4.23 13.51
N THR A 55 -2.62 -3.06 13.22
CA THR A 55 -3.71 -2.88 12.26
C THR A 55 -3.13 -2.67 10.87
N LEU A 56 -3.63 -3.43 9.90
CA LEU A 56 -3.28 -3.28 8.49
C LEU A 56 -4.36 -2.43 7.78
N THR A 57 -3.92 -1.36 7.13
CA THR A 57 -4.68 -0.67 6.09
C THR A 57 -4.00 -0.92 4.75
N ARG A 58 -4.70 -1.58 3.82
CA ARG A 58 -4.19 -1.86 2.47
C ARG A 58 -4.78 -0.89 1.47
N LEU A 59 -3.91 -0.13 0.81
CA LEU A 59 -4.25 0.74 -0.30
C LEU A 59 -3.93 0.06 -1.62
N VAL A 60 -4.79 0.21 -2.62
CA VAL A 60 -4.71 -0.47 -3.91
C VAL A 60 -4.79 0.51 -5.07
N LYS A 61 -4.28 0.10 -6.24
CA LYS A 61 -4.23 0.91 -7.47
C LYS A 61 -3.58 2.28 -7.22
N VAL A 62 -2.62 2.31 -6.30
CA VAL A 62 -1.98 3.55 -5.86
C VAL A 62 -1.18 4.14 -7.01
N SER A 63 -1.45 5.41 -7.32
CA SER A 63 -0.72 6.14 -8.34
C SER A 63 0.34 7.06 -7.72
N GLU A 64 1.23 7.53 -8.58
CA GLU A 64 2.19 8.59 -8.27
C GLU A 64 1.55 9.88 -7.71
N ASN A 65 0.28 10.16 -8.03
CA ASN A 65 -0.44 11.36 -7.58
C ASN A 65 -1.03 11.20 -6.17
N ASP A 66 -1.20 9.95 -5.71
CA ASP A 66 -1.72 9.65 -4.38
C ASP A 66 -0.64 9.77 -3.30
N CYS A 67 0.63 9.70 -3.68
CA CYS A 67 1.76 9.58 -2.76
C CYS A 67 1.86 10.74 -1.76
N GLU A 68 1.65 11.99 -2.19
CA GLU A 68 1.67 13.14 -1.29
C GLU A 68 0.53 13.08 -0.27
N ARG A 69 -0.67 12.67 -0.72
CA ARG A 69 -1.84 12.50 0.14
C ARG A 69 -1.64 11.38 1.15
N ILE A 70 -1.12 10.23 0.70
CA ILE A 70 -0.78 9.09 1.56
C ILE A 70 0.28 9.48 2.59
N ALA A 71 1.36 10.13 2.16
CA ALA A 71 2.43 10.54 3.08
C ALA A 71 1.91 11.52 4.13
N LYS A 72 1.08 12.49 3.73
CA LYS A 72 0.42 13.41 4.67
C LYS A 72 -0.44 12.65 5.68
N ALA A 73 -1.29 11.74 5.20
CA ALA A 73 -2.17 10.91 6.03
C ALA A 73 -1.38 10.11 7.08
N VAL A 74 -0.28 9.49 6.65
CA VAL A 74 0.62 8.70 7.51
C VAL A 74 1.37 9.59 8.51
N ASN A 75 1.92 10.72 8.08
CA ASN A 75 2.66 11.63 8.95
C ASN A 75 1.75 12.28 10.01
N SER A 76 0.46 12.46 9.71
CA SER A 76 -0.53 13.02 10.63
C SER A 76 -1.33 12.00 11.42
N ASP A 77 -1.10 10.69 11.21
CA ASP A 77 -1.89 9.61 11.81
C ASP A 77 -3.41 9.73 11.51
N ASP A 78 -3.75 10.19 10.30
CA ASP A 78 -5.12 10.38 9.82
C ASP A 78 -5.30 9.80 8.41
N LEU A 79 -5.66 8.51 8.38
CA LEU A 79 -5.91 7.77 7.14
C LEU A 79 -7.29 8.06 6.51
N SER A 80 -8.14 8.89 7.12
CA SER A 80 -9.48 9.18 6.57
C SER A 80 -9.43 9.86 5.20
N THR A 81 -8.30 10.47 4.86
CA THR A 81 -8.07 11.15 3.57
C THR A 81 -7.73 10.21 2.42
N VAL A 82 -7.55 8.91 2.69
CA VAL A 82 -7.20 7.88 1.70
C VAL A 82 -8.20 6.71 1.64
N GLU A 83 -9.42 6.89 2.15
CA GLU A 83 -10.42 5.82 2.17
C GLU A 83 -10.86 5.35 0.79
N ASP A 84 -10.81 6.22 -0.20
CA ASP A 84 -11.08 5.89 -1.60
C ASP A 84 -10.03 4.94 -2.20
N LEU A 85 -8.85 4.81 -1.57
CA LEU A 85 -7.79 3.90 -2.01
C LEU A 85 -7.81 2.57 -1.27
N LYS A 86 -8.60 2.41 -0.21
CA LYS A 86 -8.66 1.16 0.55
C LYS A 86 -9.16 0.02 -0.32
N ILE A 87 -8.56 -1.16 -0.13
CA ILE A 87 -9.05 -2.40 -0.74
C ILE A 87 -10.52 -2.60 -0.40
N SER A 88 -11.31 -3.03 -1.40
CA SER A 88 -12.72 -3.34 -1.19
C SER A 88 -12.90 -4.61 -0.36
N GLU A 89 -14.03 -4.75 0.33
CA GLU A 89 -14.35 -5.97 1.10
C GLU A 89 -14.35 -7.21 0.20
N ASP A 90 -14.91 -7.11 -1.02
CA ASP A 90 -14.92 -8.19 -1.99
C ASP A 90 -13.50 -8.63 -2.38
N ASP A 91 -12.62 -7.67 -2.68
CA ASP A 91 -11.22 -7.96 -3.01
C ASP A 91 -10.45 -8.54 -1.82
N GLU A 92 -10.76 -8.10 -0.60
CA GLU A 92 -10.15 -8.64 0.61
C GLU A 92 -10.58 -10.09 0.87
N LEU A 93 -11.85 -10.42 0.64
CA LEU A 93 -12.38 -11.78 0.71
C LEU A 93 -11.74 -12.69 -0.36
N LEU A 94 -11.54 -12.19 -1.57
CA LEU A 94 -10.83 -12.91 -2.63
C LEU A 94 -9.39 -13.23 -2.24
N LEU A 95 -8.70 -12.33 -1.54
CA LEU A 95 -7.36 -12.57 -1.03
C LEU A 95 -7.38 -13.62 0.10
N LYS A 96 -8.27 -13.49 1.08
CA LYS A 96 -8.37 -14.41 2.23
C LYS A 96 -8.70 -15.83 1.79
N SER A 97 -9.68 -15.99 0.91
CA SER A 97 -10.06 -17.31 0.38
C SER A 97 -8.91 -18.02 -0.34
N ARG A 98 -8.02 -17.28 -1.03
CA ARG A 98 -6.83 -17.85 -1.66
C ARG A 98 -5.79 -18.34 -0.65
N LEU A 99 -5.67 -17.69 0.50
CA LEU A 99 -4.72 -18.07 1.56
C LEU A 99 -5.20 -19.30 2.35
N GLU A 100 -6.51 -19.47 2.52
CA GLU A 100 -7.11 -20.64 3.21
C GLU A 100 -7.07 -21.93 2.36
N LEU A 101 -6.78 -21.80 1.06
CA LEU A 101 -6.66 -22.92 0.13
C LEU A 101 -5.23 -23.48 0.01
N LEU A 102 -4.29 -22.96 0.80
CA LEU A 102 -2.89 -23.39 0.90
C LEU A 102 -2.60 -24.02 2.25
#